data_AF-A0A834RQG1-F1
#
_entry.id   AF-A0A834RQG1-F1
#
_cell.length_a   1.000
_cell.length_b   1.000
_cell.length_c   1.000
_cell.angle_alpha   90.00
_cell.angle_beta   90.00
_cell.angle_gamma   90.00
#
_symmetry.space_group_name_H-M   'P 1'
#
loop_
_entity.id
_entity.type
_entity.pdbx_description
1 polymer ?
#
loop_
_entity_poly.entity_id
_entity_poly.type
_entity_poly.pdbx_seq_one_letter_code
_entity_poly.pdbx_strand_id
1 'polypeptide(L)'
;MAAIRVSLAMERRCFVEVPPGQGGGCVASGPFKNWKMNIGPVTTLDTTVPPNPSPDGLGYNPRCIKRDISNRSSSETTDAKVADLITTSANISAFQNTLQNPSPGILRVHLGGHQTIGGDAGSDFYNSPSDPYFWNHHAQIDRVWWTWQNQDLEKRRYTIAGTLTFQNVPPTRNATLDDVMTFGDYLGFPNMTIREASSTY
;
A
#
# COMPACT_ATOMS: atom_id res chain seq x y z
N MET A 1 -4.63 0.68 -24.31
CA MET A 1 -4.66 0.52 -22.84
C MET A 1 -5.86 1.29 -22.32
N ALA A 2 -6.75 0.62 -21.60
CA ALA A 2 -7.92 1.26 -20.98
C ALA A 2 -7.51 1.82 -19.60
N ALA A 3 -8.08 2.95 -19.20
CA ALA A 3 -7.85 3.52 -17.87
C ALA A 3 -8.10 2.50 -16.76
N ILE A 4 -7.20 2.46 -15.79
CA ILE A 4 -7.33 1.61 -14.61
C ILE A 4 -8.34 2.27 -13.67
N ARG A 5 -9.41 1.54 -13.35
CA ARG A 5 -10.52 2.02 -12.53
C ARG A 5 -10.41 1.39 -11.14
N VAL A 6 -10.16 2.20 -10.12
CA VAL A 6 -10.29 1.77 -8.72
C VAL A 6 -11.75 2.00 -8.31
N SER A 7 -12.52 0.92 -8.12
CA SER A 7 -13.94 0.97 -7.74
C SER A 7 -14.18 0.26 -6.40
N LEU A 8 -14.97 0.90 -5.52
CA LEU A 8 -15.48 0.33 -4.27
C LEU A 8 -17.03 0.33 -4.21
N ALA A 9 -17.74 0.63 -5.31
CA ALA A 9 -19.20 0.62 -5.31
C ALA A 9 -19.83 0.33 -6.69
N MET A 10 -20.97 -0.37 -6.65
CA MET A 10 -21.88 -0.66 -7.77
C MET A 10 -22.57 0.62 -8.27
N GLU A 11 -21.87 1.49 -8.99
CA GLU A 11 -22.47 2.48 -9.90
C GLU A 11 -21.34 3.13 -10.72
N ARG A 12 -21.63 3.51 -11.97
CA ARG A 12 -20.63 3.95 -12.98
C ARG A 12 -19.99 5.32 -12.70
N ARG A 13 -19.53 5.57 -11.47
CA ARG A 13 -18.62 6.68 -11.13
C ARG A 13 -17.36 6.06 -10.52
N CYS A 14 -16.24 6.17 -11.23
CA CYS A 14 -14.94 5.74 -10.72
C CYS A 14 -14.68 6.49 -9.41
N PHE A 15 -14.32 5.76 -8.34
CA PHE A 15 -14.01 6.38 -7.06
C PHE A 15 -12.76 7.26 -7.19
N VAL A 16 -11.74 6.76 -7.91
CA VAL A 16 -10.64 7.58 -8.46
C VAL A 16 -10.29 7.07 -9.86
N GLU A 17 -10.05 7.98 -10.80
CA GLU A 17 -9.60 7.64 -12.15
C GLU A 17 -8.09 7.87 -12.27
N VAL A 18 -7.38 6.81 -12.70
CA VAL A 18 -5.95 6.86 -12.98
C VAL A 18 -5.75 6.51 -14.46
N PRO A 19 -5.37 7.47 -15.32
CA PRO A 19 -5.11 7.20 -16.72
C PRO A 19 -3.89 6.27 -16.86
N PRO A 20 -3.80 5.48 -17.94
CA PRO A 20 -2.60 4.70 -18.23
C PRO A 20 -1.39 5.63 -18.39
N GLY A 21 -0.23 5.12 -17.98
CA GLY A 21 1.04 5.78 -18.22
C GLY A 21 1.55 5.51 -19.64
N GLN A 22 2.87 5.66 -19.80
CA GLN A 22 3.56 5.43 -21.07
C GLN A 22 4.21 4.04 -21.17
N GLY A 23 3.94 3.16 -20.20
CA GLY A 23 4.55 1.84 -20.07
C GLY A 23 3.52 0.71 -20.13
N GLY A 24 3.52 -0.13 -19.09
CA GLY A 24 2.60 -1.25 -18.91
C GLY A 24 3.12 -2.60 -19.39
N GLY A 25 4.33 -2.66 -19.92
CA GLY A 25 5.06 -3.89 -20.22
C GLY A 25 6.01 -4.32 -19.10
N CYS A 26 6.78 -5.39 -19.35
CA CYS A 26 7.90 -5.77 -18.49
C CYS A 26 8.91 -4.62 -18.36
N VAL A 27 9.54 -4.49 -17.20
CA VAL A 27 10.68 -3.58 -17.01
C VAL A 27 11.79 -3.93 -18.01
N ALA A 28 12.14 -2.96 -18.86
CA ALA A 28 13.05 -3.19 -20.00
C ALA A 28 14.55 -3.12 -19.65
N SER A 29 14.91 -2.43 -18.55
CA SER A 29 16.30 -2.12 -18.19
C SER A 29 16.49 -1.97 -16.67
N GLY A 30 17.75 -1.81 -16.23
CA GLY A 30 18.12 -1.67 -14.82
C GLY A 30 18.31 -3.02 -14.09
N PRO A 31 18.63 -2.97 -12.79
CA PRO A 31 19.04 -4.14 -12.02
C PRO A 31 17.93 -5.20 -11.88
N PHE A 32 16.66 -4.79 -12.03
CA PHE A 32 15.50 -5.66 -11.87
C PHE A 32 14.87 -6.13 -13.19
N LYS A 33 15.52 -5.87 -14.34
CA LYS A 33 15.05 -6.36 -15.66
C LYS A 33 14.71 -7.86 -15.65
N ASN A 34 15.53 -8.65 -14.98
CA ASN A 34 15.39 -10.12 -14.92
C ASN A 34 14.74 -10.61 -13.62
N TRP A 35 14.17 -9.70 -12.82
CA TRP A 35 13.44 -10.06 -11.60
C TRP A 35 12.19 -10.87 -11.96
N LYS A 36 11.97 -11.98 -11.25
CA LYS A 36 10.82 -12.86 -11.44
C LYS A 36 9.91 -12.78 -10.23
N MET A 37 8.69 -12.31 -10.45
CA MET A 37 7.60 -12.47 -9.50
C MET A 37 7.06 -13.88 -9.64
N ASN A 38 6.97 -14.64 -8.55
CA ASN A 38 6.54 -16.04 -8.57
C ASN A 38 5.12 -16.25 -8.03
N ILE A 39 4.54 -15.26 -7.36
CA ILE A 39 3.21 -15.31 -6.74
C ILE A 39 2.32 -14.16 -7.24
N GLY A 40 1.05 -14.21 -6.90
CA GLY A 40 -0.02 -13.37 -7.43
C GLY A 40 -0.28 -13.59 -8.93
N PRO A 41 -1.06 -12.73 -9.59
CA PRO A 41 -1.80 -11.64 -8.95
C PRO A 41 -2.99 -12.16 -8.13
N VAL A 42 -3.48 -11.34 -7.21
CA VAL A 42 -4.74 -11.53 -6.47
C VAL A 42 -5.77 -10.52 -6.97
N THR A 43 -5.45 -9.22 -6.90
CA THR A 43 -6.36 -8.13 -7.31
C THR A 43 -5.64 -7.09 -8.17
N THR A 44 -4.80 -7.54 -9.10
CA THR A 44 -4.17 -6.61 -10.05
C THR A 44 -5.21 -5.94 -10.95
N LEU A 45 -4.94 -4.69 -11.32
CA LEU A 45 -5.74 -3.95 -12.30
C LEU A 45 -5.16 -4.06 -13.72
N ASP A 46 -3.99 -4.69 -13.88
CA ASP A 46 -3.39 -4.99 -15.18
C ASP A 46 -4.05 -6.23 -15.80
N THR A 47 -5.02 -5.99 -16.68
CA THR A 47 -5.81 -7.04 -17.36
C THR A 47 -5.04 -7.89 -18.34
N THR A 48 -3.75 -7.60 -18.57
CA THR A 48 -2.90 -8.38 -19.49
C THR A 48 -2.04 -9.41 -18.77
N VAL A 49 -2.12 -9.48 -17.43
CA VAL A 49 -1.43 -10.47 -16.61
C VAL A 49 -2.29 -11.73 -16.48
N PRO A 50 -1.74 -12.94 -16.71
CA PRO A 50 -2.48 -14.17 -16.47
C PRO A 50 -2.90 -14.32 -15.00
N PRO A 51 -4.12 -14.79 -14.72
CA PRO A 51 -4.55 -15.04 -13.35
C PRO A 51 -3.65 -16.09 -12.68
N ASN A 52 -3.50 -16.01 -11.36
CA ASN A 52 -2.80 -17.04 -10.60
C ASN A 52 -3.58 -18.38 -10.67
N PRO A 53 -2.92 -19.54 -10.80
CA PRO A 53 -3.59 -20.84 -10.78
C PRO A 53 -4.28 -21.14 -9.43
N SER A 54 -3.88 -20.47 -8.34
CA SER A 54 -4.52 -20.54 -7.03
C SER A 54 -5.30 -19.24 -6.74
N PRO A 55 -6.55 -19.31 -6.26
CA PRO A 55 -7.38 -18.13 -6.02
C PRO A 55 -6.86 -17.23 -4.89
N ASP A 56 -6.02 -17.74 -4.00
CA ASP A 56 -5.34 -16.97 -2.95
C ASP A 56 -4.07 -16.25 -3.43
N GLY A 57 -3.68 -16.43 -4.70
CA GLY A 57 -2.47 -15.87 -5.27
C GLY A 57 -1.17 -16.57 -4.86
N LEU A 58 -1.22 -17.67 -4.11
CA LEU A 58 -0.02 -18.37 -3.62
C LEU A 58 0.51 -19.44 -4.59
N GLY A 59 -0.22 -19.71 -5.68
CA GLY A 59 0.23 -20.64 -6.71
C GLY A 59 1.45 -20.12 -7.47
N TYR A 60 2.31 -21.04 -7.92
CA TYR A 60 3.50 -20.69 -8.70
C TYR A 60 3.10 -20.10 -10.07
N ASN A 61 3.40 -18.81 -10.27
CA ASN A 61 3.04 -18.03 -11.45
C ASN A 61 4.19 -17.09 -11.88
N PRO A 62 5.32 -17.63 -12.38
CA PRO A 62 6.53 -16.87 -12.68
C PRO A 62 6.32 -15.90 -13.86
N ARG A 63 6.58 -14.61 -13.62
CA ARG A 63 6.52 -13.55 -14.65
C ARG A 63 7.42 -12.36 -14.30
N CYS A 64 7.65 -11.49 -15.29
CA CYS A 64 8.42 -10.26 -15.09
C CYS A 64 7.66 -9.26 -14.21
N ILE A 65 8.39 -8.33 -13.56
CA ILE A 65 7.76 -7.10 -13.05
C ILE A 65 7.30 -6.23 -14.22
N LYS A 66 6.06 -5.75 -14.14
CA LYS A 66 5.47 -4.82 -15.11
C LYS A 66 5.21 -3.48 -14.45
N ARG A 67 5.55 -2.39 -15.14
CA ARG A 67 5.36 -1.02 -14.62
C ARG A 67 4.75 -0.12 -15.68
N ASP A 68 3.82 0.72 -15.24
CA ASP A 68 3.17 1.76 -16.04
C ASP A 68 3.19 3.08 -15.25
N ILE A 69 4.28 3.84 -15.38
CA ILE A 69 4.54 4.97 -14.49
C ILE A 69 3.46 6.05 -14.64
N SER A 70 2.79 6.37 -13.53
CA SER A 70 1.64 7.27 -13.50
C SER A 70 1.97 8.62 -12.85
N ASN A 71 1.98 9.67 -13.67
CA ASN A 71 2.07 11.06 -13.18
C ASN A 71 0.85 11.48 -12.36
N ARG A 72 -0.33 10.89 -12.62
CA ARG A 72 -1.54 11.19 -11.85
C ARG A 72 -1.44 10.66 -10.43
N SER A 73 -0.89 9.46 -10.26
CA SER A 73 -0.70 8.84 -8.95
C SER A 73 0.41 9.55 -8.17
N SER A 74 1.53 9.89 -8.83
CA SER A 74 2.65 10.57 -8.17
C SER A 74 2.30 11.99 -7.71
N SER A 75 1.30 12.65 -8.30
CA SER A 75 0.81 13.93 -7.79
C SER A 75 0.07 13.83 -6.44
N GLU A 76 -0.13 12.61 -5.91
CA GLU A 76 -0.63 12.35 -4.56
C GLU A 76 0.49 12.29 -3.51
N THR A 77 1.75 12.25 -3.93
CA THR A 77 2.93 12.11 -3.04
C THR A 77 3.85 13.33 -3.07
N THR A 78 3.30 14.52 -3.33
CA THR A 78 4.08 15.76 -3.30
C THR A 78 4.47 16.16 -1.88
N ASP A 79 5.55 16.94 -1.74
CA ASP A 79 6.00 17.46 -0.45
C ASP A 79 4.88 18.18 0.31
N ALA A 80 4.05 18.96 -0.40
CA ALA A 80 2.91 19.66 0.19
C ALA A 80 1.88 18.68 0.78
N LYS A 81 1.56 17.57 0.09
CA LYS A 81 0.60 16.57 0.59
C LYS A 81 1.16 15.76 1.75
N VAL A 82 2.46 15.46 1.72
CA VAL A 82 3.15 14.77 2.84
C VAL A 82 3.24 15.68 4.06
N ALA A 83 3.58 16.96 3.88
CA ALA A 83 3.64 17.95 4.96
C ALA A 83 2.25 18.22 5.56
N ASP A 84 1.21 18.31 4.72
CA ASP A 84 -0.17 18.47 5.16
C ASP A 84 -0.62 17.27 6.01
N LEU A 85 -0.36 16.04 5.55
CA LEU A 85 -0.64 14.82 6.32
C LEU A 85 0.02 14.84 7.72
N ILE A 86 1.29 15.24 7.79
CA ILE A 86 2.04 15.29 9.06
C ILE A 86 1.51 16.40 9.98
N THR A 87 1.28 17.60 9.46
CA THR A 87 1.03 18.78 10.29
C THR A 87 -0.45 18.95 10.69
N THR A 88 -1.39 18.40 9.92
CA THR A 88 -2.83 18.59 10.16
C THR A 88 -3.52 17.40 10.83
N SER A 89 -2.87 16.23 10.89
CA SER A 89 -3.45 15.04 11.51
C SER A 89 -3.41 15.13 13.04
N ALA A 90 -4.57 15.41 13.65
CA ALA A 90 -4.70 15.64 15.09
C ALA A 90 -4.47 14.40 15.97
N ASN A 91 -4.74 13.20 15.46
CA ASN A 91 -4.60 11.93 16.17
C ASN A 91 -4.31 10.78 15.19
N ILE A 92 -3.97 9.60 15.72
CA ILE A 92 -3.59 8.44 14.90
C ILE A 92 -4.70 7.97 13.95
N SER A 93 -5.97 8.08 14.35
CA SER A 93 -7.11 7.73 13.49
C SER A 93 -7.17 8.67 12.28
N ALA A 94 -7.07 9.99 12.50
CA ALA A 94 -7.03 10.97 11.42
C ALA A 94 -5.81 10.78 10.51
N PHE A 95 -4.63 10.53 11.10
CA PHE A 95 -3.39 10.28 10.37
C PHE A 95 -3.50 9.05 9.46
N GLN A 96 -3.84 7.89 10.03
CA GLN A 96 -3.90 6.63 9.29
C GLN A 96 -5.00 6.66 8.21
N ASN A 97 -6.15 7.30 8.48
CA ASN A 97 -7.23 7.43 7.51
C ASN A 97 -6.83 8.36 6.36
N THR A 98 -6.20 9.50 6.65
CA THR A 98 -5.74 10.44 5.63
C THR A 98 -4.59 9.86 4.81
N LEU A 99 -3.74 9.02 5.41
CA LEU A 99 -2.64 8.36 4.72
C LEU A 99 -3.14 7.31 3.71
N GLN A 100 -4.15 6.52 4.09
CA GLN A 100 -4.49 5.26 3.40
C GLN A 100 -5.82 5.29 2.65
N ASN A 101 -6.85 5.94 3.19
CA ASN A 101 -8.20 5.80 2.67
C ASN A 101 -8.44 6.81 1.54
N PRO A 102 -8.61 6.33 0.29
CA PRO A 102 -8.94 7.22 -0.80
C PRO A 102 -10.30 7.89 -0.56
N SER A 103 -10.51 9.03 -1.20
CA SER A 103 -11.81 9.69 -1.31
C SER A 103 -12.09 9.99 -2.78
N PRO A 104 -13.33 10.35 -3.19
CA PRO A 104 -13.63 10.66 -4.57
C PRO A 104 -12.60 11.61 -5.20
N GLY A 105 -11.88 11.14 -6.21
CA GLY A 105 -10.83 11.88 -6.93
C GLY A 105 -9.46 11.99 -6.23
N ILE A 106 -9.26 11.41 -5.04
CA ILE A 106 -8.02 11.54 -4.25
C ILE A 106 -7.56 10.14 -3.80
N LEU A 107 -6.36 9.70 -4.22
CA LEU A 107 -5.82 8.40 -3.79
C LEU A 107 -5.25 8.44 -2.36
N ARG A 108 -4.76 9.59 -1.91
CA ARG A 108 -3.87 9.76 -0.74
C ARG A 108 -2.47 9.19 -0.96
N VAL A 109 -1.57 9.53 -0.04
CA VAL A 109 -0.12 9.31 -0.16
C VAL A 109 0.23 7.82 -0.29
N HIS A 110 -0.38 6.94 0.50
CA HIS A 110 -0.06 5.50 0.46
C HIS A 110 -0.48 4.87 -0.87
N LEU A 111 -1.76 4.96 -1.23
CA LEU A 111 -2.25 4.38 -2.48
C LEU A 111 -1.66 5.07 -3.71
N GLY A 112 -1.45 6.40 -3.66
CA GLY A 112 -0.78 7.15 -4.72
C GLY A 112 0.67 6.71 -4.95
N GLY A 113 1.40 6.39 -3.88
CA GLY A 113 2.75 5.84 -3.96
C GLY A 113 2.76 4.46 -4.63
N HIS A 114 1.92 3.52 -4.19
CA HIS A 114 1.77 2.22 -4.86
C HIS A 114 1.43 2.36 -6.35
N GLN A 115 0.40 3.15 -6.65
CA GLN A 115 -0.10 3.35 -8.02
C GLN A 115 0.83 4.22 -8.88
N THR A 116 1.93 4.75 -8.34
CA THR A 116 2.94 5.50 -9.13
C THR A 116 3.67 4.58 -10.08
N ILE A 117 3.98 3.34 -9.66
CA ILE A 117 4.65 2.38 -10.53
C ILE A 117 3.69 1.62 -11.47
N GLY A 118 2.39 1.61 -11.15
CA GLY A 118 1.34 0.98 -11.96
C GLY A 118 1.63 -0.50 -12.27
N GLY A 119 1.12 -0.98 -13.40
CA GLY A 119 1.35 -2.35 -13.86
C GLY A 119 0.76 -3.41 -12.91
N ASP A 120 1.42 -4.57 -12.83
CA ASP A 120 0.93 -5.74 -12.11
C ASP A 120 0.93 -5.52 -10.58
N ALA A 121 2.11 -5.63 -9.95
CA ALA A 121 2.25 -5.53 -8.50
C ALA A 121 1.91 -4.12 -7.97
N GLY A 122 2.18 -3.06 -8.72
CA GLY A 122 1.86 -1.70 -8.30
C GLY A 122 0.36 -1.42 -8.18
N SER A 123 -0.47 -2.23 -8.84
CA SER A 123 -1.92 -2.14 -8.73
C SER A 123 -2.57 -3.26 -7.92
N ASP A 124 -1.79 -4.23 -7.44
CA ASP A 124 -2.28 -5.37 -6.67
C ASP A 124 -2.07 -5.12 -5.17
N PHE A 125 -3.18 -4.89 -4.46
CA PHE A 125 -3.17 -4.62 -3.01
C PHE A 125 -2.46 -5.71 -2.20
N TYR A 126 -2.62 -6.98 -2.56
CA TYR A 126 -2.07 -8.10 -1.81
C TYR A 126 -0.65 -8.46 -2.25
N ASN A 127 -0.34 -8.29 -3.54
CA ASN A 127 0.93 -8.71 -4.13
C ASN A 127 1.92 -7.56 -4.38
N SER A 128 1.66 -6.36 -3.86
CA SER A 128 2.55 -5.20 -4.01
C SER A 128 4.02 -5.42 -3.58
N PRO A 129 4.36 -6.23 -2.55
CA PRO A 129 5.76 -6.50 -2.20
C PRO A 129 6.56 -7.27 -3.26
N SER A 130 5.90 -7.86 -4.26
CA SER A 130 6.57 -8.57 -5.36
C SER A 130 7.38 -7.64 -6.27
N ASP A 131 7.11 -6.32 -6.25
CA ASP A 131 7.99 -5.31 -6.87
C ASP A 131 8.94 -4.70 -5.81
N PRO A 132 10.28 -4.72 -6.04
CA PRO A 132 11.25 -4.15 -5.10
C PRO A 132 11.05 -2.68 -4.72
N TYR A 133 10.28 -1.91 -5.49
CA TYR A 133 9.89 -0.53 -5.14
C TYR A 133 9.11 -0.45 -3.81
N PHE A 134 8.35 -1.49 -3.46
CA PHE A 134 7.54 -1.56 -2.25
C PHE A 134 8.31 -1.16 -1.00
N TRP A 135 9.55 -1.64 -0.86
CA TRP A 135 10.38 -1.40 0.32
C TRP A 135 10.80 0.07 0.45
N ASN A 136 11.07 0.75 -0.68
CA ASN A 136 11.37 2.18 -0.67
C ASN A 136 10.12 3.01 -0.36
N HIS A 137 8.97 2.62 -0.92
CA HIS A 137 7.70 3.24 -0.61
C HIS A 137 7.38 3.13 0.90
N HIS A 138 7.43 1.92 1.47
CA HIS A 138 7.11 1.70 2.88
C HIS A 138 8.16 2.25 3.85
N ALA A 139 9.43 2.32 3.47
CA ALA A 139 10.42 3.08 4.25
C ALA A 139 10.07 4.57 4.34
N GLN A 140 9.54 5.16 3.26
CA GLN A 140 9.07 6.54 3.29
C GLN A 140 7.74 6.68 4.06
N ILE A 141 6.84 5.71 4.00
CA ILE A 141 5.62 5.68 4.82
C ILE A 141 5.97 5.66 6.31
N ASP A 142 6.87 4.77 6.71
CA ASP A 142 7.36 4.67 8.08
C ASP A 142 8.03 5.99 8.51
N ARG A 143 8.89 6.58 7.68
CA ARG A 143 9.51 7.89 7.94
C ARG A 143 8.46 9.00 8.15
N VAL A 144 7.36 9.01 7.41
CA VAL A 144 6.26 9.99 7.59
C VAL A 144 5.57 9.76 8.94
N TRP A 145 5.27 8.51 9.28
CA TRP A 145 4.65 8.15 10.56
C TRP A 145 5.57 8.50 11.74
N TRP A 146 6.85 8.13 11.67
CA TRP A 146 7.88 8.50 12.63
C TRP A 146 7.96 10.01 12.80
N THR A 147 7.95 10.78 11.71
CA THR A 147 8.01 12.25 11.77
C THR A 147 6.78 12.80 12.50
N TRP A 148 5.59 12.27 12.19
CA TRP A 148 4.35 12.63 12.89
C TRP A 148 4.40 12.27 14.38
N GLN A 149 4.88 11.09 14.76
CA GLN A 149 5.01 10.71 16.17
C GLN A 149 5.94 11.67 16.93
N ASN A 150 7.09 12.04 16.34
CA ASN A 150 8.12 12.85 16.99
C ASN A 150 7.74 14.33 17.19
N GLN A 151 6.64 14.81 16.64
CA GLN A 151 6.14 16.16 16.95
C GLN A 151 5.55 16.28 18.36
N ASP A 152 5.05 15.19 18.95
CA ASP A 152 4.53 15.13 20.32
C ASP A 152 4.66 13.69 20.84
N LEU A 153 5.91 13.27 21.05
CA LEU A 153 6.27 11.87 21.27
C LEU A 153 5.58 11.26 22.50
N GLU A 154 5.48 12.03 23.59
CA GLU A 154 4.83 11.61 24.83
C GLU A 154 3.36 11.24 24.59
N LYS A 155 2.65 11.99 23.75
CA LYS A 155 1.24 11.76 23.47
C LYS A 155 0.98 10.85 22.28
N ARG A 156 1.91 10.72 21.33
CA ARG A 156 1.69 10.02 20.05
C ARG A 156 2.28 8.61 19.99
N ARG A 157 3.37 8.33 20.71
CA ARG A 157 4.12 7.06 20.60
C ARG A 157 3.22 5.83 20.70
N TYR A 158 2.40 5.76 21.75
CA TYR A 158 1.54 4.60 22.03
C TYR A 158 0.07 4.80 21.65
N THR A 159 -0.19 5.65 20.64
CA THR A 159 -1.54 5.85 20.14
C THR A 159 -1.88 4.82 19.07
N ILE A 160 -3.07 4.24 19.18
CA ILE A 160 -3.61 3.28 18.22
C ILE A 160 -5.10 3.55 17.99
N ALA A 161 -5.61 3.20 16.82
CA ALA A 161 -7.03 3.25 16.50
C ALA A 161 -7.40 2.17 15.48
N GLY A 162 -8.61 1.64 15.59
CA GLY A 162 -9.14 0.63 14.67
C GLY A 162 -9.30 -0.75 15.29
N THR A 163 -9.57 -1.73 14.44
CA THR A 163 -9.95 -3.10 14.77
C THR A 163 -8.98 -4.10 14.13
N LEU A 164 -9.18 -5.40 14.38
CA LEU A 164 -8.27 -6.47 13.92
C LEU A 164 -8.56 -6.96 12.51
N THR A 165 -9.60 -6.46 11.86
CA THR A 165 -10.02 -6.80 10.50
C THR A 165 -10.09 -5.56 9.63
N PHE A 166 -9.80 -5.74 8.34
CA PHE A 166 -9.85 -4.69 7.34
C PHE A 166 -11.23 -4.02 7.31
N GLN A 167 -11.27 -2.70 7.50
CA GLN A 167 -12.52 -1.91 7.59
C GLN A 167 -13.52 -2.44 8.63
N ASN A 168 -13.05 -3.19 9.64
CA ASN A 168 -13.90 -3.88 10.62
C ASN A 168 -14.89 -4.89 10.00
N VAL A 169 -14.46 -5.60 8.94
CA VAL A 169 -15.26 -6.62 8.25
C VAL A 169 -14.53 -7.97 8.22
N PRO A 170 -15.04 -9.02 8.88
CA PRO A 170 -16.14 -8.99 9.85
C PRO A 170 -15.78 -8.20 11.12
N PRO A 171 -16.75 -7.72 11.91
CA PRO A 171 -16.46 -6.92 13.09
C PRO A 171 -15.60 -7.64 14.14
N THR A 172 -14.66 -6.92 14.76
CA THR A 172 -13.88 -7.41 15.91
C THR A 172 -13.85 -6.36 17.02
N ARG A 173 -13.23 -6.72 18.16
CA ARG A 173 -12.83 -5.73 19.17
C ARG A 173 -11.82 -4.73 18.61
N ASN A 174 -11.66 -3.63 19.32
CA ASN A 174 -10.58 -2.68 19.08
C ASN A 174 -9.21 -3.35 19.28
N ALA A 175 -8.24 -2.92 18.48
CA ALA A 175 -6.85 -3.26 18.68
C ALA A 175 -6.34 -2.66 20.01
N THR A 176 -5.41 -3.37 20.65
CA THR A 176 -4.69 -2.94 21.84
C THR A 176 -3.19 -2.96 21.56
N LEU A 177 -2.41 -2.25 22.38
CA LEU A 177 -0.95 -2.27 22.24
C LEU A 177 -0.35 -3.67 22.48
N ASP A 178 -1.08 -4.56 23.14
CA ASP A 178 -0.61 -5.90 23.49
C ASP A 178 -1.01 -6.95 22.43
N ASP A 179 -1.70 -6.53 21.36
CA ASP A 179 -1.97 -7.39 20.22
C ASP A 179 -0.67 -7.76 19.50
N VAL A 180 -0.54 -9.04 19.16
CA VAL A 180 0.65 -9.61 18.52
C VAL A 180 0.53 -9.52 17.01
N MET A 181 1.55 -8.95 16.38
CA MET A 181 1.77 -8.95 14.94
C MET A 181 2.72 -10.09 14.55
N THR A 182 2.41 -10.75 13.45
CA THR A 182 3.18 -11.88 12.92
C THR A 182 3.34 -11.77 11.41
N PHE A 183 4.49 -12.23 10.90
CA PHE A 183 4.75 -12.43 9.48
C PHE A 183 4.41 -13.85 9.01
N GLY A 184 3.77 -14.65 9.87
CA GLY A 184 3.48 -16.06 9.65
C GLY A 184 4.73 -16.93 9.72
N ASP A 185 4.53 -18.22 9.51
CA ASP A 185 5.56 -19.24 9.81
C ASP A 185 6.67 -19.32 8.75
N TYR A 186 6.50 -18.67 7.60
CA TYR A 186 7.39 -18.83 6.44
C TYR A 186 8.52 -17.82 6.35
N LEU A 187 8.42 -16.67 7.02
CA LEU A 187 9.41 -15.59 6.91
C LEU A 187 10.44 -15.58 8.05
N GLY A 188 10.19 -16.33 9.13
CA GLY A 188 11.14 -16.50 10.24
C GLY A 188 11.38 -15.25 11.10
N PHE A 189 10.57 -14.21 10.96
CA PHE A 189 10.62 -13.05 11.83
C PHE A 189 9.95 -13.33 13.18
N PRO A 190 10.51 -12.84 14.30
CA PRO A 190 9.87 -12.99 15.60
C PRO A 190 8.54 -12.24 15.64
N ASN A 191 7.57 -12.82 16.33
CA ASN A 191 6.34 -12.13 16.68
C ASN A 191 6.66 -10.93 17.58
N MET A 192 5.94 -9.84 17.39
CA MET A 192 6.08 -8.64 18.21
C MET A 192 4.72 -8.01 18.48
N THR A 193 4.56 -7.40 19.63
CA THR A 193 3.37 -6.64 19.98
C THR A 193 3.34 -5.29 19.25
N ILE A 194 2.16 -4.70 19.10
CA ILE A 194 2.03 -3.33 18.59
C ILE A 194 2.83 -2.35 19.46
N ARG A 195 2.89 -2.57 20.78
CA ARG A 195 3.70 -1.80 21.73
C ARG A 195 5.18 -1.80 21.37
N GLU A 196 5.74 -2.97 21.09
CA GLU A 196 7.16 -3.13 20.72
C GLU A 196 7.45 -2.49 19.37
N ALA A 197 6.50 -2.51 18.44
CA ALA A 197 6.63 -1.87 17.13
C ALA A 197 6.38 -0.35 17.12
N SER A 198 5.91 0.23 18.23
CA SER A 198 5.52 1.66 18.31
C SER A 198 6.70 2.62 18.46
N SER A 199 7.94 2.13 18.51
CA SER A 199 9.18 2.90 18.69
C SER A 199 10.29 2.34 17.81
N THR A 200 11.07 3.23 17.19
CA THR A 200 12.29 2.88 16.43
C THR A 200 13.55 2.83 17.31
N TYR A 201 13.38 2.99 18.62
CA TYR A 201 14.41 2.90 19.67
C TYR A 201 14.04 1.81 20.67
#